data_AF-A0A7W6KBX0-F1
#
_entry.id   AF-A0A7W6KBX0-F1
#
_cell.length_a   1.000
_cell.length_b   1.000
_cell.length_c   1.000
_cell.angle_alpha   90.00
_cell.angle_beta   90.00
_cell.angle_gamma   90.00
#
_symmetry.space_group_name_H-M   'P 1'
#
loop_
_entity.id
_entity.type
_entity.pdbx_description
1 polymer ?
#
loop_
_entity_poly.entity_id
_entity_poly.type
_entity_poly.pdbx_seq_one_letter_code
_entity_poly.pdbx_strand_id
1 'polypeptide(L)'
;MENLTLQDAEELMAYYRDYEISSEFSEDKQTLNIKVKNDVDIEKAAKGAEVSWYDQGEYPMSFTGVLKTEDGSKTATFEYEASGDYIFGD
;
A
#
# COMPACT_ATOMS: atom_id res chain seq x y z
N MET A 1 -0.46 13.05 11.72
CA MET A 1 -0.73 11.63 11.46
C MET A 1 -2.23 11.45 11.62
N GLU A 2 -2.92 10.95 10.60
CA GLU A 2 -4.32 10.54 10.74
C GLU A 2 -4.35 9.38 11.76
N ASN A 3 -5.14 9.50 12.83
CA ASN A 3 -5.34 8.40 13.77
C ASN A 3 -6.29 7.39 13.12
N LEU A 4 -5.73 6.46 12.35
CA LEU A 4 -6.44 5.25 11.92
C LEU A 4 -6.61 4.34 13.13
N THR A 5 -7.82 3.84 13.36
CA THR A 5 -8.03 2.78 14.34
C THR A 5 -7.44 1.47 13.83
N LEU A 6 -7.14 0.53 14.72
CA LEU A 6 -6.70 -0.82 14.32
C LEU A 6 -7.71 -1.49 13.38
N GLN A 7 -9.01 -1.30 13.65
CA GLN A 7 -10.08 -1.82 12.81
C GLN A 7 -10.06 -1.22 11.40
N ASP A 8 -9.88 0.09 11.26
CA ASP A 8 -9.78 0.74 9.95
C ASP A 8 -8.55 0.25 9.16
N ALA A 9 -7.44 0.04 9.86
CA ALA A 9 -6.22 -0.50 9.28
C ALA A 9 -6.43 -1.94 8.74
N GLU A 10 -7.05 -2.81 9.53
CA GLU A 10 -7.39 -4.18 9.11
C GLU A 10 -8.32 -4.19 7.89
N GLU A 11 -9.34 -3.34 7.88
CA GLU A 11 -10.27 -3.22 6.74
C GLU A 11 -9.57 -2.73 5.48
N LEU A 12 -8.66 -1.76 5.59
CA LEU A 12 -7.87 -1.25 4.47
C LEU A 12 -6.92 -2.32 3.93
N MET A 13 -6.21 -3.03 4.81
CA MET A 13 -5.31 -4.11 4.42
C MET A 13 -6.07 -5.26 3.74
N ALA A 14 -7.22 -5.68 4.29
CA ALA A 14 -8.06 -6.71 3.70
C ALA A 14 -8.57 -6.28 2.32
N TYR A 15 -9.05 -5.03 2.22
CA TYR A 15 -9.49 -4.46 0.95
C TYR A 15 -8.38 -4.44 -0.10
N TYR A 16 -7.16 -4.05 0.27
CA TYR A 16 -6.02 -4.12 -0.63
C TYR A 16 -5.74 -5.56 -1.10
N ARG A 17 -5.64 -6.52 -0.17
CA ARG A 17 -5.32 -7.93 -0.47
C ARG A 17 -6.34 -8.60 -1.39
N ASP A 18 -7.63 -8.28 -1.24
CA ASP A 18 -8.69 -8.84 -2.09
C ASP A 18 -8.61 -8.36 -3.55
N TYR A 19 -8.01 -7.19 -3.78
CA TYR A 19 -7.92 -6.55 -5.09
C TYR A 19 -6.52 -6.60 -5.71
N GLU A 20 -5.50 -6.92 -4.93
CA GLU A 20 -4.14 -7.17 -5.41
C GLU A 20 -4.11 -8.34 -6.41
N ILE A 21 -3.41 -8.11 -7.51
CA ILE A 21 -3.11 -9.13 -8.52
C ILE A 21 -1.64 -9.54 -8.41
N SER A 22 -0.75 -8.55 -8.29
CA SER A 22 0.70 -8.77 -8.19
C SER A 22 1.40 -7.53 -7.66
N SER A 23 2.49 -7.72 -6.94
CA SER A 23 3.43 -6.66 -6.55
C SER A 23 4.86 -7.05 -6.92
N GLU A 24 5.62 -6.13 -7.53
CA GLU A 24 7.03 -6.32 -7.86
C GLU A 24 7.84 -5.04 -7.65
N PHE A 25 9.02 -5.17 -7.04
CA PHE A 25 9.96 -4.06 -6.97
C PHE A 25 10.64 -3.84 -8.32
N SER A 26 10.89 -2.57 -8.65
CA SER A 26 11.83 -2.18 -9.70
C SER A 26 13.24 -2.70 -9.41
N GLU A 27 14.09 -2.77 -10.43
CA GLU A 27 15.47 -3.27 -10.29
C GLU A 27 16.30 -2.48 -9.25
N ASP A 28 16.03 -1.19 -9.10
CA ASP A 28 16.66 -0.30 -8.11
C ASP A 28 16.05 -0.40 -6.70
N LYS A 29 14.95 -1.16 -6.53
CA LYS A 29 14.17 -1.31 -5.30
C LYS A 29 13.64 -0.01 -4.71
N GLN A 30 13.57 1.07 -5.49
CA GLN A 30 13.01 2.35 -5.06
C GLN A 30 11.51 2.46 -5.35
N THR A 31 11.00 1.65 -6.28
CA THR A 31 9.59 1.64 -6.67
C THR A 31 9.00 0.26 -6.48
N LEU A 32 7.89 0.17 -5.76
CA LEU A 32 7.06 -1.03 -5.71
C LEU A 32 5.92 -0.86 -6.71
N ASN A 33 5.94 -1.62 -7.80
CA ASN A 33 4.88 -1.64 -8.80
C ASN A 33 3.82 -2.64 -8.38
N ILE A 34 2.60 -2.17 -8.18
CA ILE A 34 1.48 -2.98 -7.73
C ILE A 34 0.38 -2.93 -8.78
N LYS A 35 -0.12 -4.10 -9.15
CA LYS A 35 -1.23 -4.27 -10.07
C LYS A 35 -2.47 -4.71 -9.28
N VAL A 36 -3.58 -4.02 -9.51
CA VAL A 36 -4.87 -4.27 -8.85
C VAL A 36 -6.01 -4.44 -9.88
N LYS A 37 -7.11 -5.05 -9.46
CA LYS A 37 -8.31 -5.23 -10.32
C LYS A 37 -8.91 -3.88 -10.75
N ASN A 38 -9.57 -3.84 -11.91
CA ASN A 38 -10.12 -2.58 -12.47
C ASN A 38 -11.29 -1.98 -11.66
N ASP A 39 -12.07 -2.82 -10.99
CA ASP A 39 -13.21 -2.41 -10.14
C ASP A 39 -12.80 -1.90 -8.75
N VAL A 40 -11.52 -1.57 -8.58
CA VAL A 40 -10.99 -1.08 -7.31
C VAL A 40 -11.26 0.42 -7.14
N ASP A 41 -11.56 0.81 -5.91
CA ASP A 41 -11.24 2.13 -5.39
C ASP A 41 -9.72 2.25 -5.18
N ILE A 42 -9.05 2.92 -6.14
CA ILE A 42 -7.59 2.98 -6.22
C ILE A 42 -6.96 3.72 -5.04
N GLU A 43 -7.66 4.72 -4.47
CA GLU A 43 -7.14 5.48 -3.32
C GLU A 43 -7.25 4.65 -2.04
N LYS A 44 -8.38 3.96 -1.85
CA LYS A 44 -8.56 3.04 -0.72
C LYS A 44 -7.54 1.89 -0.77
N ALA A 45 -7.31 1.33 -1.96
CA ALA A 45 -6.31 0.29 -2.15
C ALA A 45 -4.87 0.79 -1.90
N ALA A 46 -4.55 2.03 -2.30
CA ALA A 46 -3.23 2.61 -2.04
C ALA A 46 -2.97 2.79 -0.54
N LYS A 47 -3.96 3.28 0.21
CA LYS A 47 -3.88 3.36 1.68
C LYS A 47 -3.74 1.96 2.31
N GLY A 48 -4.49 0.98 1.83
CA GLY A 48 -4.37 -0.40 2.31
C GLY A 48 -3.00 -1.04 2.02
N ALA A 49 -2.41 -0.72 0.87
CA ALA A 49 -1.06 -1.16 0.52
C ALA A 49 0.00 -0.51 1.42
N GLU A 50 -0.10 0.80 1.64
CA GLU A 50 0.76 1.56 2.56
C GLU A 50 0.74 0.92 3.96
N VAL A 51 -0.46 0.78 4.54
CA VAL A 51 -0.63 0.18 5.88
C VAL A 51 -0.11 -1.25 5.92
N SER A 52 -0.34 -2.06 4.87
CA SER A 52 0.17 -3.44 4.80
C SER A 52 1.70 -3.51 4.86
N TRP A 53 2.41 -2.52 4.33
CA TRP A 53 3.86 -2.47 4.37
C TRP A 53 4.39 -2.04 5.74
N TYR A 54 3.71 -1.14 6.43
CA TYR A 54 4.04 -0.82 7.81
C TYR A 54 3.71 -1.96 8.79
N ASP A 55 2.67 -2.76 8.53
CA ASP A 55 2.32 -3.95 9.31
C ASP A 55 3.32 -5.11 9.11
N GLN A 56 3.82 -5.32 7.88
CA GLN A 56 4.80 -6.36 7.57
C GLN A 56 6.18 -6.14 8.21
N GLY A 57 6.45 -4.95 8.75
CA GLY A 57 7.66 -4.61 9.50
C GLY A 57 8.60 -3.65 8.76
N GLU A 58 9.81 -3.52 9.30
CA GLU A 58 10.81 -2.58 8.77
C GLU A 58 11.44 -3.11 7.47
N TYR A 59 11.02 -2.57 6.33
CA TYR A 59 11.80 -2.64 5.11
C TYR A 59 12.96 -1.64 5.21
N PRO A 60 14.21 -2.05 4.94
CA PRO A 60 15.40 -1.25 5.29
C PRO A 60 15.60 0.01 4.44
N MET A 61 14.76 0.24 3.42
CA MET A 61 14.89 1.36 2.49
C MET A 61 13.53 2.02 2.25
N SER A 62 13.48 3.34 2.20
CA SER A 62 12.27 4.03 1.77
C SER A 62 12.00 3.71 0.29
N PHE A 63 10.72 3.57 -0.06
CA PHE A 63 10.32 3.32 -1.44
C PHE A 63 8.97 3.99 -1.74
N THR A 64 8.69 4.17 -3.02
CA THR A 64 7.39 4.65 -3.50
C THR A 64 6.59 3.48 -4.04
N GLY A 65 5.41 3.24 -3.49
CA GLY A 65 4.45 2.31 -4.04
C GLY A 65 3.64 2.96 -5.15
N VAL A 66 3.54 2.31 -6.31
CA VAL A 66 2.76 2.75 -7.46
C VAL A 66 1.72 1.68 -7.76
N LEU A 67 0.46 1.97 -7.43
CA LEU A 67 -0.67 1.11 -7.74
C LEU A 67 -1.25 1.49 -9.10
N LYS A 68 -1.46 0.49 -9.95
CA LYS A 68 -2.14 0.64 -11.24
C LYS A 68 -3.21 -0.42 -11.42
N THR A 69 -4.34 -0.05 -12.00
CA THR A 69 -5.32 -1.04 -12.46
C THR A 69 -4.75 -1.91 -13.58
N GLU A 70 -5.31 -3.10 -13.75
CA GLU A 70 -4.90 -4.08 -14.76
C GLU A 70 -4.88 -3.47 -16.18
N ASP A 71 -5.85 -2.60 -16.48
CA ASP A 71 -5.97 -1.85 -17.74
C ASP A 71 -5.17 -0.54 -17.79
N GLY A 72 -4.54 -0.14 -16.68
CA GLY A 72 -3.80 1.11 -16.54
C GLY A 72 -4.66 2.38 -16.51
N SER A 73 -5.99 2.27 -16.41
CA SER A 73 -6.92 3.40 -16.41
C SER A 73 -6.86 4.25 -15.14
N LYS A 74 -6.52 3.66 -13.99
CA LYS A 74 -6.34 4.35 -12.70
C LYS A 74 -4.95 4.11 -12.16
N THR A 75 -4.40 5.12 -11.49
CA THR A 75 -3.10 5.04 -10.80
C THR A 75 -3.19 5.80 -9.48
N ALA A 76 -2.59 5.24 -8.43
CA ALA A 76 -2.37 5.91 -7.16
C ALA A 76 -0.98 5.59 -6.64
N THR A 77 -0.47 6.39 -5.71
CA THR A 77 0.86 6.22 -5.14
C THR A 77 0.82 6.37 -3.63
N PHE A 78 1.71 5.66 -2.94
CA PHE A 78 1.99 5.85 -1.52
C PHE A 78 3.50 5.89 -1.28
N GLU A 79 3.91 6.45 -0.15
CA GLU A 79 5.31 6.49 0.26
C GLU A 79 5.49 5.63 1.52
N TYR A 80 6.50 4.76 1.48
CA TYR A 80 6.97 4.03 2.64
C TYR A 80 8.29 4.64 3.11
N GLU A 81 8.36 5.05 4.37
CA GLU A 81 9.57 5.58 4.98
C GLU A 81 10.23 4.54 5.88
N ALA A 82 11.46 4.16 5.56
CA ALA A 82 12.29 3.29 6.40
C ALA A 82 12.78 4.07 7.64
N SER A 83 11.89 4.20 8.60
CA SER A 83 12.03 4.78 9.96
C SER A 83 10.66 5.20 10.52
N GLY A 84 9.58 5.08 9.73
CA GLY A 84 8.22 5.36 10.16
C GLY A 84 7.65 4.23 11.01
N ASP A 85 7.61 4.42 12.33
CA ASP A 85 6.69 3.67 13.19
C ASP A 85 5.25 4.13 12.90
N TYR A 86 4.41 3.26 12.33
CA TYR A 86 2.97 3.49 12.33
C TYR A 86 2.43 3.15 13.73
N ILE A 87 2.07 4.18 14.50
CA ILE A 87 1.47 4.00 15.82
C ILE A 87 -0.04 3.84 15.62
N PHE A 88 -0.53 2.60 15.66
CA PHE A 88 -1.97 2.34 15.78
C PHE A 88 -2.40 2.75 17.19
N GLY A 89 -3.36 3.67 17.28
CA GLY A 89 -3.97 4.04 18.56
C GLY A 89 -4.97 2.97 19.00
N ASP A 90 -4.89 2.56 20.27
CA ASP A 90 -5.88 1.74 20.99
C ASP A 90 -7.28 2.39 21.00
#